data_AF-F4N2U1-F1
#
_entry.id   AF-F4N2U1-F1
#
_cell.length_a   1.000
_cell.length_b   1.000
_cell.length_c   1.000
_cell.angle_alpha   90.00
_cell.angle_beta   90.00
_cell.angle_gamma   90.00
#
_symmetry.space_group_name_H-M   'P 1'
#
loop_
_entity.id
_entity.type
_entity.pdbx_description
1 polymer ?
#
loop_
_entity_poly.entity_id
_entity_poly.type
_entity_poly.pdbx_seq_one_letter_code
_entity_poly.pdbx_strand_id
1 'polypeptide(L)'
;MQWLDSQGEALSDRAWEQGCQKQLQIRLSQRWLVVINATDQACEMHLPVGEWVVIPPFEPSEHTEPLTVWNGSAHTVCVLTQKF
;
A
#
# COMPACT_ATOMS: atom_id res chain seq x y z
N MET A 1 -6.43 -12.93 -2.15
CA MET A 1 -5.26 -12.17 -1.65
C MET A 1 -4.34 -11.94 -2.84
N GLN A 2 -3.79 -10.73 -3.00
CA GLN A 2 -2.90 -10.36 -4.10
C GLN A 2 -1.73 -9.53 -3.57
N TRP A 3 -0.54 -9.75 -4.11
CA TRP A 3 0.66 -8.95 -3.87
C TRP A 3 0.82 -7.98 -5.03
N LEU A 4 1.03 -6.70 -4.71
CA LEU A 4 1.15 -5.63 -5.69
C LEU A 4 2.48 -4.89 -5.49
N ASP A 5 2.96 -4.28 -6.55
CA ASP A 5 4.14 -3.43 -6.52
C ASP A 5 3.82 -1.99 -6.05
N SER A 6 4.80 -1.08 -6.13
CA SER A 6 4.63 0.33 -5.78
C SER A 6 3.69 1.09 -6.73
N GLN A 7 3.31 0.50 -7.86
CA GLN A 7 2.37 1.07 -8.83
C GLN A 7 0.94 0.53 -8.65
N GLY A 8 0.72 -0.38 -7.69
CA GLY A 8 -0.58 -1.01 -7.47
C GLY A 8 -0.88 -2.15 -8.45
N GLU A 9 0.12 -2.59 -9.22
CA GLU A 9 0.00 -3.65 -10.21
C GLU A 9 0.43 -5.01 -9.63
N ALA A 10 -0.10 -6.09 -10.18
CA ALA A 10 0.22 -7.44 -9.69
C ALA A 10 1.71 -7.75 -9.79
N LEU A 11 2.31 -8.13 -8.66
CA LEU A 11 3.72 -8.44 -8.60
C LEU A 11 4.03 -9.70 -9.43
N SER A 12 4.93 -9.59 -10.40
CA SER A 12 5.38 -10.73 -11.21
C SER A 12 6.33 -11.66 -10.44
N ASP A 13 6.37 -12.93 -10.81
CA ASP A 13 7.29 -13.93 -10.20
C ASP A 13 8.75 -13.47 -10.24
N ARG A 14 9.17 -12.87 -11.37
CA ARG A 14 10.51 -12.32 -11.53
C ARG A 14 10.78 -11.16 -10.56
N ALA A 15 9.82 -10.26 -10.38
CA ALA A 15 9.95 -9.15 -9.44
C ALA A 15 10.00 -9.67 -7.99
N TRP A 16 9.30 -10.76 -7.70
CA TRP A 16 9.38 -11.45 -6.40
C TRP A 16 10.78 -12.03 -6.18
N GLU A 17 11.26 -12.88 -7.09
CA GLU A 17 12.49 -13.67 -6.89
C GLU A 17 13.77 -12.85 -7.03
N GLN A 18 13.78 -11.86 -7.93
CA GLN A 18 14.99 -11.12 -8.32
C GLN A 18 14.95 -9.66 -7.89
N GLY A 19 13.79 -9.16 -7.46
CA GLY A 19 13.65 -7.78 -7.01
C GLY A 19 14.11 -7.63 -5.57
N CYS A 20 15.01 -6.69 -5.31
CA CYS A 20 15.21 -6.11 -3.98
C CYS A 20 13.98 -5.28 -3.55
N GLN A 21 12.77 -5.79 -3.81
CA GLN A 21 11.54 -5.04 -3.71
C GLN A 21 11.16 -4.92 -2.24
N LYS A 22 11.57 -3.79 -1.67
CA LYS A 22 11.27 -3.40 -0.29
C LYS A 22 9.97 -2.57 -0.19
N GLN A 23 9.30 -2.33 -1.31
CA GLN A 23 8.03 -1.58 -1.38
C GLN A 23 6.96 -2.47 -1.99
N LEU A 24 5.92 -2.76 -1.22
CA LEU A 24 4.90 -3.74 -1.57
C LEU A 24 3.53 -3.29 -1.07
N GLN A 25 2.49 -3.76 -1.75
CA GLN A 25 1.12 -3.67 -1.26
C GLN A 25 0.48 -5.07 -1.23
N ILE A 26 -0.39 -5.32 -0.25
CA ILE A 26 -1.05 -6.61 -0.04
C ILE A 26 -2.54 -6.38 0.00
N ARG A 27 -3.25 -6.82 -1.05
CA ARG A 27 -4.71 -6.72 -1.14
C ARG A 27 -5.38 -7.96 -0.55
N LEU A 28 -6.10 -7.79 0.55
CA LEU A 28 -6.80 -8.85 1.28
C LEU A 28 -8.31 -8.71 1.09
N SER A 29 -8.95 -9.83 0.73
CA SER A 29 -10.41 -9.92 0.51
C SER A 29 -10.99 -8.82 -0.40
N GLN A 30 -10.18 -8.26 -1.31
CA GLN A 30 -10.54 -7.13 -2.19
C GLN A 30 -11.07 -5.90 -1.45
N ARG A 31 -10.82 -5.79 -0.14
CA ARG A 31 -11.38 -4.73 0.70
C ARG A 31 -10.33 -4.06 1.57
N TRP A 32 -9.28 -4.78 1.93
CA TRP A 32 -8.19 -4.25 2.73
C TRP A 32 -6.93 -4.17 1.91
N LEU A 33 -6.13 -3.16 2.17
CA LEU A 33 -4.84 -2.96 1.54
C LEU A 33 -3.81 -2.66 2.62
N VAL A 34 -2.77 -3.48 2.69
CA VAL A 34 -1.59 -3.22 3.53
C VAL A 34 -0.52 -2.64 2.62
N VAL A 35 0.01 -1.46 2.95
CA VAL A 35 1.04 -0.77 2.17
C VAL A 35 2.32 -0.72 2.99
N ILE A 36 3.43 -1.22 2.45
CA ILE A 36 4.68 -1.44 3.17
C ILE A 36 5.80 -0.72 2.44
N ASN A 37 6.48 0.21 3.13
CA ASN A 37 7.77 0.74 2.72
C ASN A 37 8.85 0.23 3.68
N ALA A 38 9.55 -0.83 3.29
CA ALA A 38 10.70 -1.37 4.01
C ALA A 38 12.05 -0.78 3.57
N THR A 39 12.04 0.27 2.73
CA THR A 39 13.27 0.99 2.36
C THR A 39 13.68 1.97 3.46
N ASP A 40 14.94 2.38 3.39
CA ASP A 40 15.54 3.35 4.31
C ASP A 40 15.19 4.80 3.91
N GLN A 41 14.30 5.00 2.94
CA GLN A 41 13.92 6.30 2.37
C GLN A 41 12.40 6.47 2.41
N ALA A 42 11.93 7.72 2.45
CA ALA A 42 10.52 8.00 2.20
C ALA A 42 10.16 7.63 0.75
N CYS A 43 8.91 7.24 0.51
CA CYS A 43 8.45 6.87 -0.82
C CYS A 43 7.02 7.30 -1.09
N GLU A 44 6.74 7.41 -2.39
CA GLU A 44 5.40 7.52 -2.95
C GLU A 44 5.01 6.16 -3.55
N MET A 45 3.80 5.67 -3.28
CA MET A 45 3.25 4.47 -3.91
C MET A 45 1.84 4.75 -4.44
N HIS A 46 1.57 4.34 -5.69
CA HIS A 46 0.25 4.42 -6.28
C HIS A 46 -0.61 3.25 -5.80
N LEU A 47 -1.80 3.55 -5.30
CA LEU A 47 -2.73 2.53 -4.82
C LEU A 47 -3.47 1.91 -6.01
N PRO A 48 -3.85 0.62 -5.93
CA PRO A 48 -4.67 -0.01 -6.97
C PRO A 48 -6.01 0.72 -7.10
N VAL A 49 -6.69 0.56 -8.24
CA VAL A 49 -8.01 1.15 -8.48
C VAL A 49 -8.98 0.85 -7.33
N GLY A 50 -9.54 1.92 -6.73
CA GLY A 50 -10.49 1.86 -5.63
C GLY A 50 -10.48 3.14 -4.79
N GLU A 51 -11.49 3.31 -3.93
CA GLU A 51 -11.53 4.39 -2.95
C GLU A 51 -10.90 3.94 -1.62
N TRP A 52 -9.62 4.21 -1.43
CA TRP A 52 -8.89 3.72 -0.25
C TRP A 52 -8.79 4.75 0.85
N VAL A 53 -9.21 4.39 2.06
CA VAL A 53 -9.12 5.26 3.23
C VAL A 53 -8.27 4.59 4.29
N VAL A 54 -7.35 5.34 4.90
CA VAL A 54 -6.53 4.84 5.99
C VAL A 54 -7.42 4.57 7.21
N ILE A 55 -7.09 3.54 7.99
CA ILE A 55 -7.86 3.16 9.18
C ILE A 55 -7.00 3.25 10.44
N PRO A 56 -7.60 3.46 11.62
CA PRO A 56 -6.88 3.36 12.88
C PRO A 56 -6.17 2.00 13.04
N PRO A 57 -4.98 1.96 13.67
CA PRO A 57 -4.27 3.08 14.31
C PRO A 57 -3.30 3.85 13.38
N PHE A 58 -3.37 3.65 12.06
CA PHE A 58 -2.36 4.14 11.11
C PHE A 58 -2.53 5.59 10.68
N GLU A 59 -3.59 6.26 11.15
CA GLU A 59 -3.86 7.67 10.90
C GLU A 59 -4.21 8.39 12.22
N PRO A 60 -3.67 9.59 12.48
CA PRO A 60 -4.19 10.46 13.51
C PRO A 60 -5.59 10.91 13.07
N SER A 61 -6.58 10.51 13.87
CA SER A 61 -8.02 10.76 13.73
C SER A 61 -8.37 12.00 12.89
N GLU A 62 -9.17 11.78 11.82
CA GLU A 62 -10.06 12.72 11.09
C GLU A 62 -9.84 12.86 9.56
N HIS A 63 -8.85 12.21 8.97
CA HIS A 63 -8.75 12.14 7.50
C HIS A 63 -9.60 10.97 6.98
N THR A 64 -10.58 11.25 6.14
CA THR A 64 -11.48 10.21 5.57
C THR A 64 -11.55 10.25 4.05
N GLU A 65 -10.71 11.09 3.44
CA GLU A 65 -10.66 11.27 1.99
C GLU A 65 -9.96 10.07 1.33
N PRO A 66 -10.51 9.55 0.22
CA PRO A 66 -9.87 8.48 -0.52
C PRO A 66 -8.50 8.90 -1.07
N LEU A 67 -7.51 8.02 -0.89
CA LEU A 67 -6.18 8.15 -1.45
C LEU A 67 -6.09 7.40 -2.78
N THR A 68 -5.45 8.03 -3.76
CA THR A 68 -4.94 7.36 -4.97
C THR A 68 -3.44 7.11 -4.88
N VAL A 69 -2.77 7.82 -3.98
CA VAL A 69 -1.33 7.77 -3.73
C VAL A 69 -1.10 7.78 -2.23
N TRP A 70 -0.24 6.89 -1.74
CA TRP A 70 0.21 6.85 -0.36
C TRP A 70 1.66 7.33 -0.24
N ASN A 71 1.88 8.27 0.67
CA ASN A 71 3.20 8.80 1.00
C ASN A 71 3.65 8.24 2.34
N GLY A 72 4.71 7.45 2.34
CA GLY A 72 5.24 6.77 3.51
C GLY A 72 6.63 7.24 3.88
N SER A 73 6.89 7.37 5.19
CA SER A 73 8.27 7.48 5.69
C SER A 73 9.03 6.15 5.47
N ALA A 74 10.35 6.19 5.65
CA ALA A 74 11.16 4.98 5.72
C ALA A 74 10.60 4.00 6.76
N HIS A 75 10.74 2.70 6.48
CA HIS A 75 10.34 1.61 7.39
C HIS A 75 8.92 1.71 7.96
N THR A 76 7.96 2.17 7.15
CA THR A 76 6.57 2.39 7.57
C THR A 76 5.62 1.37 6.96
N VAL A 77 4.57 1.03 7.71
CA VAL A 77 3.42 0.26 7.23
C VAL A 77 2.14 1.03 7.50
N CYS A 78 1.18 0.92 6.59
CA CYS A 78 -0.15 1.52 6.69
C CYS A 78 -1.20 0.48 6.27
N VAL A 79 -2.40 0.58 6.84
CA VAL A 79 -3.55 -0.23 6.41
C VAL A 79 -4.67 0.69 5.95
N LEU A 80 -5.25 0.36 4.80
CA LEU A 80 -6.37 1.04 4.20
C LEU A 80 -7.53 0.07 4.00
N THR A 81 -8.74 0.63 3.99
CA THR A 81 -9.97 -0.07 3.61
C THR A 81 -10.55 0.57 2.37
N GLN A 82 -11.13 -0.25 1.50
CA GLN A 82 -11.86 0.21 0.32
C GLN A 82 -13.28 0.60 0.75
N LYS A 83 -13.67 1.85 0.47
CA LYS A 83 -15.07 2.27 0.48
C LYS A 83 -15.79 1.66 -0.73
N PHE A 84 -17.03 1.24 -0.50
CA PHE A 84 -17.84 0.35 -1.35
C PHE A 84 -17.77 0.64 -2.85
#